data_AF-B8IC16-F1
#
_entry.id   AF-B8IC16-F1
#
_cell.length_a   1.000
_cell.length_b   1.000
_cell.length_c   1.000
_cell.angle_alpha   90.00
_cell.angle_beta   90.00
_cell.angle_gamma   90.00
#
_symmetry.space_group_name_H-M   'P 1'
#
loop_
_entity.id
_entity.type
_entity.pdbx_description
1 polymer ?
#
loop_
_entity_poly.entity_id
_entity_poly.type
_entity_poly.pdbx_seq_one_letter_code
_entity_poly.pdbx_strand_id
1 'polypeptide(L)'
;MFSCEAIMDHYANLKVKDADIDNILDLYFADPSTTIHVIGDDLVIDVAEAIEASAYARLTLRDKGAPDSRKRHAVWAAVLLAKPYQVPPTAPHRSGRPTGSRAHSLS
;
A
#
# COMPACT_ATOMS: atom_id res chain seq x y z
N MET A 1 -16.91 -2.70 12.11
CA MET A 1 -17.24 -2.09 10.82
C MET A 1 -15.95 -1.44 10.33
N PHE A 2 -15.22 -2.09 9.44
CA PHE A 2 -13.97 -1.53 8.91
C PHE A 2 -14.34 -0.35 8.02
N SER A 3 -14.02 0.87 8.45
CA SER A 3 -14.23 2.06 7.62
C SER A 3 -13.34 1.93 6.38
N CYS A 4 -13.94 1.96 5.19
CA CYS A 4 -13.21 1.98 3.92
C CYS A 4 -12.63 3.39 3.70
N GLU A 5 -11.62 3.77 4.46
CA GLU A 5 -10.88 5.03 4.27
C GLU A 5 -10.03 4.95 2.99
N ALA A 6 -10.04 6.00 2.18
CA ALA A 6 -9.16 6.15 1.03
C ALA A 6 -7.79 6.72 1.45
N ILE A 7 -6.77 6.64 0.59
CA ILE A 7 -5.48 7.31 0.84
C ILE A 7 -5.69 8.80 1.15
N MET A 8 -6.63 9.45 0.46
CA MET A 8 -7.01 10.83 0.72
C MET A 8 -7.44 11.11 2.18
N ASP A 9 -8.11 10.17 2.85
CA ASP A 9 -8.50 10.31 4.25
C ASP A 9 -7.28 10.20 5.18
N HIS A 10 -6.34 9.32 4.85
CA HIS A 10 -5.06 9.22 5.57
C HIS A 10 -4.16 10.44 5.34
N TYR A 11 -4.21 11.02 4.14
CA TYR A 11 -3.54 12.26 3.79
C TYR A 11 -4.10 13.45 4.58
N ALA A 12 -5.43 13.58 4.65
CA ALA A 12 -6.10 14.61 5.46
C ALA A 12 -5.76 14.48 6.97
N ASN A 13 -5.52 13.26 7.43
CA ASN A 13 -5.10 12.95 8.80
C ASN A 13 -3.58 12.97 9.01
N LEU A 14 -2.79 13.41 8.02
CA LEU A 14 -1.32 13.51 8.06
C LEU A 14 -0.59 12.18 8.33
N LYS A 15 -1.26 11.04 8.11
CA LYS A 15 -0.66 9.70 8.17
C LYS A 15 0.12 9.34 6.90
N VAL A 16 -0.21 10.00 5.80
CA VAL A 16 0.47 9.91 4.51
C VAL A 16 0.87 11.32 4.11
N LYS A 17 2.12 11.51 3.68
CA LYS A 17 2.65 12.80 3.23
C LYS A 17 2.87 12.79 1.72
N ASP A 18 3.00 13.97 1.13
CA ASP A 18 3.34 14.12 -0.29
C ASP A 18 4.61 13.35 -0.66
N ALA A 19 5.63 13.38 0.21
CA ALA A 19 6.88 12.65 0.00
C ALA A 19 6.68 11.12 -0.07
N ASP A 20 5.72 10.57 0.65
CA ASP A 20 5.43 9.12 0.62
C ASP A 20 4.78 8.76 -0.73
N ILE A 21 3.88 9.61 -1.22
CA ILE A 21 3.24 9.44 -2.52
C ILE A 21 4.27 9.60 -3.64
N ASP A 22 5.13 10.61 -3.59
CA ASP A 22 6.17 10.85 -4.59
C ASP A 22 7.16 9.70 -4.67
N ASN A 23 7.57 9.15 -3.54
CA ASN A 23 8.45 7.98 -3.50
C ASN A 23 7.81 6.75 -4.20
N ILE A 24 6.52 6.50 -3.97
CA ILE A 24 5.79 5.39 -4.63
C ILE A 24 5.69 5.62 -6.14
N LEU A 25 5.42 6.86 -6.56
CA LEU A 25 5.40 7.19 -7.97
C LEU A 25 6.78 6.99 -8.61
N ASP A 26 7.86 7.42 -7.94
CA ASP A 26 9.21 7.20 -8.44
C ASP A 26 9.54 5.72 -8.59
N LEU A 27 9.18 4.88 -7.60
CA LEU A 27 9.35 3.43 -7.68
C LEU A 27 8.54 2.81 -8.83
N TYR A 28 7.28 3.20 -8.98
CA TYR A 28 6.43 2.70 -10.07
C TYR A 28 6.93 3.13 -11.46
N PHE A 29 7.39 4.38 -11.62
CA PHE A 29 7.91 4.85 -12.91
C PHE A 29 9.31 4.31 -13.21
N ALA A 30 10.11 3.98 -12.20
CA ALA A 30 11.38 3.28 -12.36
C ALA A 30 11.18 1.81 -12.76
N ASP A 31 10.20 1.13 -12.15
CA ASP A 31 9.83 -0.25 -12.45
C ASP A 31 8.31 -0.48 -12.32
N PRO A 32 7.57 -0.42 -13.45
CA PRO A 32 6.11 -0.64 -13.44
C PRO A 32 5.69 -2.07 -13.06
N SER A 33 6.62 -3.02 -12.95
CA SER A 33 6.32 -4.36 -12.45
C SER A 33 6.19 -4.41 -10.92
N THR A 34 6.65 -3.37 -10.22
CA THR A 34 6.44 -3.20 -8.78
C THR A 34 5.06 -2.59 -8.53
N THR A 35 4.07 -3.43 -8.23
CA THR A 35 2.69 -2.96 -8.05
C THR A 35 2.36 -2.67 -6.59
N ILE A 36 2.90 -3.44 -5.64
CA ILE A 36 2.59 -3.35 -4.21
C ILE A 36 3.63 -2.50 -3.48
N HIS A 37 3.18 -1.41 -2.83
CA HIS A 37 4.04 -0.48 -2.09
C HIS A 37 3.48 -0.17 -0.70
N VAL A 38 4.37 0.02 0.27
CA VAL A 38 4.01 0.55 1.59
C VAL A 38 3.94 2.08 1.51
N ILE A 39 2.91 2.67 2.11
CA ILE A 39 2.69 4.12 2.18
C ILE A 39 2.45 4.55 3.62
N GLY A 40 3.11 5.63 4.06
CA GLY A 40 3.10 6.02 5.47
C GLY A 40 3.74 4.95 6.36
N ASP A 41 3.14 4.68 7.52
CA ASP A 41 3.72 3.78 8.53
C ASP A 41 3.32 2.29 8.35
N ASP A 42 2.08 2.00 7.93
CA ASP A 42 1.52 0.64 7.96
C ASP A 42 0.52 0.31 6.84
N LEU A 43 0.33 1.21 5.88
CA LEU A 43 -0.62 1.04 4.80
C LEU A 43 0.07 0.45 3.57
N VAL A 44 -0.65 -0.38 2.83
CA VAL A 44 -0.20 -0.92 1.55
C VAL A 44 -1.17 -0.55 0.46
N ILE A 45 -0.62 -0.20 -0.70
CA ILE A 45 -1.34 0.11 -1.91
C ILE A 45 -0.83 -0.74 -3.07
N ASP A 46 -1.76 -1.25 -3.88
CA ASP A 46 -1.45 -1.77 -5.21
C ASP A 46 -1.68 -0.64 -6.25
N VAL A 47 -0.58 -0.11 -6.79
CA VAL A 47 -0.58 0.98 -7.77
C VAL A 47 -1.19 0.52 -9.10
N ALA A 48 -0.98 -0.73 -9.50
CA ALA A 48 -1.57 -1.25 -10.73
C ALA A 48 -3.08 -1.41 -10.59
N GLU A 49 -3.56 -1.90 -9.45
CA GLU A 49 -4.99 -1.97 -9.14
C GLU A 49 -5.60 -0.56 -9.10
N ALA A 50 -4.92 0.40 -8.46
CA ALA A 50 -5.36 1.80 -8.42
C ALA A 50 -5.49 2.41 -9.82
N ILE A 51 -4.51 2.14 -10.70
CA ILE A 51 -4.55 2.57 -12.11
C ILE A 51 -5.72 1.89 -12.83
N GLU A 52 -5.92 0.59 -12.66
CA GLU A 52 -7.00 -0.13 -13.33
C GLU A 52 -8.39 0.35 -12.90
N ALA A 53 -8.55 0.76 -11.64
CA ALA A 53 -9.76 1.38 -11.13
C ALA A 53 -10.00 2.81 -11.68
N SER A 54 -8.96 3.48 -12.17
CA SER A 54 -9.03 4.86 -12.67
C SER A 54 -9.10 4.92 -14.20
N ALA A 55 -10.28 5.24 -14.73
CA ALA A 55 -10.46 5.47 -16.17
C ALA A 55 -9.52 6.59 -16.69
N TYR A 56 -9.33 7.64 -15.90
CA TYR A 56 -8.43 8.75 -16.24
C TYR A 56 -6.97 8.29 -16.35
N ALA A 57 -6.47 7.50 -15.39
CA ALA A 57 -5.10 6.99 -15.40
C ALA A 57 -4.87 6.07 -16.61
N ARG A 58 -5.79 5.12 -16.86
CA ARG A 58 -5.66 4.21 -18.01
C ARG A 58 -5.64 4.94 -19.34
N LEU A 59 -6.53 5.90 -19.54
CA LEU A 59 -6.58 6.66 -20.79
C LEU A 59 -5.32 7.50 -20.97
N THR A 60 -4.84 8.15 -19.91
CA THR A 60 -3.64 9.01 -19.96
C THR A 60 -2.36 8.20 -20.18
N LEU A 61 -2.22 7.02 -19.57
CA LEU A 61 -1.06 6.16 -19.77
C LEU A 61 -1.01 5.52 -21.18
N ARG A 62 -2.19 5.27 -21.78
CA ARG A 62 -2.29 4.77 -23.17
C ARG A 62 -2.03 5.84 -24.22
N ASP A 63 -2.17 7.12 -23.86
CA ASP A 63 -1.88 8.24 -24.75
C ASP A 63 -0.36 8.42 -24.91
N LYS A 64 0.16 8.06 -26.09
CA LYS A 64 1.58 8.20 -26.44
C LYS A 64 2.03 9.67 -26.54
N GLY A 65 1.09 10.60 -26.77
CA GLY A 65 1.37 12.04 -26.85
C GLY A 65 1.26 12.76 -25.50
N ALA A 66 0.82 12.08 -24.44
CA ALA A 66 0.72 12.69 -23.12
C ALA A 66 2.12 12.98 -22.55
N PRO A 67 2.38 14.22 -22.08
CA PRO A 67 3.62 14.56 -21.37
C PRO A 67 3.80 13.69 -20.13
N ASP A 68 5.05 13.40 -19.77
CA ASP A 68 5.35 12.57 -18.59
C ASP A 68 4.80 13.17 -17.30
N SER A 69 4.78 14.50 -17.17
CA SER A 69 4.15 15.20 -16.05
C SER A 69 2.64 14.91 -15.96
N ARG A 70 1.94 14.78 -17.09
CA ARG A 70 0.51 14.43 -17.14
C ARG A 70 0.29 12.98 -16.77
N LYS A 71 1.13 12.06 -17.26
CA LYS A 71 1.09 10.64 -16.88
C LYS A 71 1.32 10.47 -15.38
N ARG A 72 2.32 11.16 -14.83
CA ARG A 72 2.62 11.15 -13.39
C ARG A 72 1.44 11.67 -12.57
N HIS A 73 0.85 12.78 -12.97
CA HIS A 73 -0.33 13.33 -12.29
C HIS A 73 -1.54 12.40 -12.35
N ALA A 74 -1.73 11.67 -13.44
CA ALA A 74 -2.84 10.72 -13.55
C ALA A 74 -2.67 9.50 -12.63
N VAL A 75 -1.44 9.01 -12.45
CA VAL A 75 -1.14 7.95 -11.47
C VAL A 75 -1.27 8.48 -10.04
N TRP A 76 -0.78 9.69 -9.77
CA TRP A 76 -0.94 10.36 -8.47
C TRP A 76 -2.42 10.45 -8.05
N ALA A 77 -3.29 10.92 -8.96
CA ALA A 77 -4.72 11.01 -8.72
C ALA A 77 -5.36 9.62 -8.48
N ALA A 78 -4.91 8.58 -9.19
CA ALA A 78 -5.38 7.22 -8.97
C ALA A 78 -4.98 6.69 -7.59
N VAL A 79 -3.73 6.92 -7.17
CA VAL A 79 -3.20 6.52 -5.86
C VAL A 79 -3.95 7.19 -4.73
N LEU A 80 -4.23 8.48 -4.82
CA LEU A 80 -4.99 9.21 -3.78
C LEU A 80 -6.42 8.67 -3.57
N LEU A 81 -7.05 8.18 -4.65
CA LEU A 81 -8.41 7.63 -4.62
C LEU A 81 -8.44 6.14 -4.30
N ALA A 82 -7.29 5.48 -4.25
CA ALA A 82 -7.21 4.07 -3.92
C ALA A 82 -7.56 3.82 -2.45
N LYS A 83 -8.06 2.60 -2.19
CA LYS A 83 -8.28 2.12 -0.83
C LYS A 83 -7.04 1.32 -0.41
N PRO A 84 -6.25 1.80 0.57
CA PRO A 84 -5.17 0.99 1.11
C PRO A 84 -5.74 -0.20 1.88
N TYR A 85 -4.92 -1.23 2.05
CA TYR A 85 -5.14 -2.24 3.06
C TYR A 85 -4.03 -2.16 4.10
N GLN A 86 -4.36 -2.42 5.37
CA GLN A 86 -3.36 -2.47 6.42
C GLN A 86 -2.54 -3.75 6.29
N VAL A 87 -1.22 -3.65 6.45
CA VAL A 87 -0.42 -4.84 6.75
C VAL A 87 -0.92 -5.37 8.08
N PRO A 88 -1.39 -6.63 8.19
CA PRO A 88 -1.69 -7.19 9.50
C PRO A 88 -0.41 -7.07 10.34
N PRO A 89 -0.47 -6.55 11.58
CA PRO A 89 0.70 -6.55 12.44
C PRO A 89 1.15 -8.00 12.53
N THR A 90 2.33 -8.30 11.98
CA THR A 90 2.91 -9.64 12.03
C THR A 90 2.84 -10.09 13.48
N ALA A 91 1.96 -11.06 13.75
CA ALA A 91 1.73 -11.54 15.10
C ALA A 91 3.11 -11.85 15.70
N PRO A 92 3.44 -11.33 16.90
CA PRO A 92 4.74 -11.59 17.48
C PRO A 92 4.90 -13.10 17.54
N HIS A 93 6.01 -13.58 16.98
CA HIS A 93 6.43 -14.97 17.03
C HIS A 93 6.13 -15.48 18.45
N ARG A 94 5.10 -16.35 18.58
CA ARG A 94 4.75 -16.95 19.86
C ARG A 94 5.93 -17.82 20.23
N SER A 95 6.88 -17.24 20.97
CA SER A 95 7.98 -17.96 21.59
C SER A 95 7.34 -19.08 22.40
N GLY A 96 7.63 -20.31 21.96
CA GLY A 96 7.12 -21.51 22.59
C GLY A 96 7.46 -21.47 24.07
N ARG A 97 6.41 -21.39 24.88
CA ARG A 97 6.43 -21.58 26.34
C ARG A 97 7.18 -22.89 26.64
N PRO A 98 8.11 -22.95 27.61
CA PRO A 98 8.73 -24.20 27.99
C PRO A 98 7.66 -25.09 28.62
N THR A 99 7.35 -26.21 27.98
CA THR A 99 6.53 -27.27 28.54
C THR A 99 7.30 -27.91 29.69
N GLY A 100 7.03 -27.44 30.90
CA GLY A 100 7.37 -28.16 32.12
C GLY A 100 6.64 -29.50 32.09
N SER A 101 7.34 -30.55 31.68
CA SER A 101 6.87 -31.92 31.86
C SER A 101 7.24 -32.36 33.26
N ARG A 102 6.31 -32.14 34.19
CA ARG A 102 6.30 -32.73 35.52
C ARG A 102 5.64 -34.10 35.39
N ALA A 103 6.42 -35.17 35.35
CA ALA A 103 5.92 -36.53 35.54
C ALA A 103 6.44 -37.06 36.88
N HIS A 104 5.50 -37.16 37.82
CA HIS A 104 5.64 -37.92 39.06
C HIS A 104 5.64 -39.42 38.76
N SER A 105 6.49 -40.15 39.48
CA SER A 105 6.36 -41.52 40.05
C SER A 105 5.68 -42.63 39.24
N LEU A 106 6.32 -43.81 39.17
CA LEU A 106 5.89 -45.02 39.89
C LEU A 106 6.83 -46.22 39.64
N SER A 107 7.06 -46.96 40.73
CA SER A 107 7.61 -48.32 40.90
C SER A 107 9.13 -48.48 40.93
#